data_AF-A0A850A0Y8-F1
#
_entry.id   AF-A0A850A0Y8-F1
#
_cell.length_a   1.000
_cell.length_b   1.000
_cell.length_c   1.000
_cell.angle_alpha   90.00
_cell.angle_beta   90.00
_cell.angle_gamma   90.00
#
_symmetry.space_group_name_H-M   'P 1'
#
loop_
_entity.id
_entity.type
_entity.pdbx_description
1 polymer ?
#
loop_
_entity_poly.entity_id
_entity_poly.type
_entity_poly.pdbx_seq_one_letter_code
_entity_poly.pdbx_strand_id
1 'polypeptide(L)'
;LAFGLTRPGGLLGGGHAGYRFYRSSDGWLALAALEPHFWQGVREHIAGLPANPLDPAAHAALAAAFAAHSTPHWQAWAQEHDIPLEVVSC
;
A
#
# COMPACT_ATOMS: atom_id res chain seq x y z
N LEU A 1 -16.57 21.54 -8.17
CA LEU A 1 -16.50 20.51 -7.11
C LEU A 1 -15.23 19.68 -7.30
N ALA A 2 -14.09 20.18 -6.83
CA ALA A 2 -12.95 19.30 -6.59
C ALA A 2 -13.07 18.88 -5.13
N PHE A 3 -13.61 17.68 -4.85
CA PHE A 3 -13.85 17.18 -3.48
C PHE A 3 -12.55 16.89 -2.70
N GLY A 4 -11.43 17.51 -3.06
CA GLY A 4 -10.13 17.28 -2.43
C GLY A 4 -9.66 15.82 -2.53
N LEU A 5 -10.18 15.06 -3.50
CA LEU A 5 -9.95 13.62 -3.60
C LEU A 5 -8.47 13.29 -3.86
N THR A 6 -7.83 14.08 -4.72
CA THR A 6 -6.46 13.89 -5.20
C THR A 6 -5.47 14.91 -4.64
N ARG A 7 -5.91 15.86 -3.80
CA ARG A 7 -4.99 16.80 -3.13
C ARG A 7 -4.08 16.01 -2.19
N PRO A 8 -2.86 16.50 -1.86
CA PRO A 8 -2.00 15.84 -0.87
C PRO A 8 -2.77 15.53 0.43
N GLY A 9 -2.76 14.26 0.87
CA GLY A 9 -3.51 13.78 2.04
C GLY A 9 -5.01 13.55 1.82
N GLY A 10 -5.56 13.87 0.64
CA GLY A 10 -6.90 13.45 0.22
C GLY A 10 -6.97 11.94 0.00
N LEU A 11 -8.17 11.38 -0.17
CA LEU A 11 -8.38 9.91 -0.27
C LEU A 11 -7.40 9.22 -1.23
N LEU A 12 -7.25 9.75 -2.45
CA LEU A 12 -6.33 9.26 -3.48
C LEU A 12 -5.00 10.04 -3.52
N GLY A 13 -4.85 11.05 -2.67
CA GLY A 13 -3.59 11.75 -2.44
C GLY A 13 -2.79 11.18 -1.26
N GLY A 14 -3.00 9.89 -0.94
CA GLY A 14 -2.35 9.17 0.16
C GLY A 14 -3.22 8.98 1.41
N GLY A 15 -4.43 9.51 1.49
CA GLY A 15 -5.33 9.31 2.64
C GLY A 15 -5.82 7.87 2.81
N HIS A 16 -5.74 7.05 1.76
CA HIS A 16 -6.09 5.63 1.76
C HIS A 16 -4.82 4.77 1.85
N ALA A 17 -4.71 3.89 2.85
CA ALA A 17 -3.49 3.09 3.05
C ALA A 17 -3.22 2.11 1.88
N GLY A 18 -4.28 1.62 1.23
CA GLY A 18 -4.19 0.82 0.00
C GLY A 18 -3.86 1.62 -1.28
N TYR A 19 -3.77 2.96 -1.24
CA TYR A 19 -3.43 3.78 -2.40
C TYR A 19 -2.38 4.84 -2.02
N ARG A 20 -1.12 4.42 -1.95
CA ARG A 20 -0.02 5.22 -1.39
C ARG A 20 1.35 4.66 -1.80
N PHE A 21 2.36 5.53 -1.76
CA PHE A 21 3.76 5.12 -1.80
C PHE A 21 4.31 4.70 -0.43
N TYR A 22 5.14 3.65 -0.42
CA TYR A 22 5.81 3.13 0.76
C TYR A 22 7.31 2.96 0.52
N ARG A 23 8.12 3.10 1.57
CA ARG A 23 9.55 2.78 1.53
C ARG A 23 9.73 1.26 1.68
N SER A 24 10.50 0.67 0.79
CA SER A 24 11.15 -0.62 1.03
C SER A 24 12.50 -0.40 1.71
N SER A 25 13.24 -1.47 1.99
CA SER A 25 14.59 -1.35 2.56
C SER A 25 15.61 -0.66 1.63
N ASP A 26 15.37 -0.68 0.32
CA ASP A 26 16.30 -0.21 -0.72
C ASP A 26 15.67 0.75 -1.75
N GLY A 27 14.39 1.11 -1.62
CA GLY A 27 13.68 1.88 -2.63
C GLY A 27 12.27 2.28 -2.25
N TRP A 28 11.42 2.42 -3.27
CA TRP A 28 10.03 2.87 -3.15
C TRP A 28 9.08 1.92 -3.87
N LEU A 29 7.92 1.72 -3.26
CA LEU A 29 6.82 0.89 -3.75
C LEU A 29 5.56 1.75 -3.90
N ALA A 30 4.75 1.47 -4.91
CA ALA A 30 3.43 2.04 -5.11
C ALA A 30 2.39 0.94 -4.89
N LEU A 31 1.56 1.07 -3.86
CA LEU A 31 0.41 0.17 -3.63
C LEU A 31 -0.86 0.83 -4.16
N ALA A 32 -1.68 0.09 -4.91
CA ALA A 32 -2.92 0.55 -5.52
C ALA A 32 -4.13 -0.40 -5.30
N ALA A 33 -4.23 -1.00 -4.11
CA ALA A 33 -5.33 -1.84 -3.66
C ALA A 33 -6.57 -1.01 -3.24
N LEU A 34 -7.26 -0.40 -4.21
CA LEU A 34 -8.50 0.36 -3.97
C LEU A 34 -9.74 -0.54 -3.87
N GLU A 35 -9.75 -1.63 -4.63
CA GLU A 35 -10.85 -2.57 -4.65
C GLU A 35 -10.85 -3.43 -3.37
N PRO A 36 -12.03 -3.72 -2.78
CA PRO A 36 -12.12 -4.46 -1.52
C PRO A 36 -11.42 -5.82 -1.52
N HIS A 37 -11.43 -6.53 -2.66
CA HIS A 37 -10.80 -7.84 -2.76
C HIS A 37 -9.26 -7.74 -2.75
N PHE A 38 -8.67 -6.73 -3.39
CA PHE A 38 -7.24 -6.49 -3.29
C PHE A 38 -6.83 -6.09 -1.87
N TRP A 39 -7.62 -5.23 -1.21
CA TRP A 39 -7.35 -4.89 0.19
C TRP A 39 -7.44 -6.12 1.09
N GLN A 40 -8.41 -7.00 0.86
CA GLN A 40 -8.50 -8.27 1.57
C GLN A 40 -7.26 -9.15 1.33
N GLY A 41 -6.81 -9.30 0.08
CA GLY A 41 -5.60 -10.06 -0.25
C GLY A 41 -4.36 -9.52 0.48
N VAL A 42 -4.18 -8.20 0.53
CA VAL A 42 -3.10 -7.59 1.32
C VAL A 42 -3.20 -7.97 2.80
N ARG A 43 -4.41 -7.93 3.38
CA ARG A 43 -4.66 -8.27 4.79
C ARG A 43 -4.43 -9.73 5.14
N GLU A 44 -4.63 -10.64 4.19
CA GLU A 44 -4.39 -12.08 4.38
C GLU A 44 -2.91 -12.39 4.57
N HIS A 45 -2.04 -11.58 3.96
CA HIS A 45 -0.60 -11.81 3.94
C HIS A 45 0.21 -10.86 4.84
N ILE A 46 -0.35 -9.71 5.22
CA ILE A 46 0.30 -8.73 6.11
C ILE A 46 -0.47 -8.62 7.44
N ALA A 47 0.17 -9.07 8.51
CA ALA A 47 -0.40 -9.07 9.85
C ALA A 47 -0.62 -7.65 10.40
N GLY A 48 -1.63 -7.51 11.26
CA GLY A 48 -1.92 -6.25 11.96
C GLY A 48 -2.70 -5.22 11.15
N LEU A 49 -3.14 -5.55 9.94
CA LEU A 49 -3.94 -4.64 9.12
C LEU A 49 -5.44 -4.62 9.52
N PRO A 50 -6.00 -3.43 9.81
CA PRO A 50 -7.42 -3.29 10.11
C PRO A 50 -8.27 -3.50 8.85
N ALA A 51 -9.56 -3.79 9.04
CA ALA A 51 -10.48 -3.98 7.91
C ALA A 51 -10.67 -2.72 7.07
N ASN A 52 -10.65 -1.54 7.70
CA ASN A 52 -10.78 -0.26 7.01
C ASN A 52 -9.39 0.28 6.59
N PRO A 53 -9.10 0.44 5.29
CA PRO A 53 -7.84 1.02 4.83
C PRO A 53 -7.67 2.52 5.14
N LEU A 54 -8.72 3.18 5.65
CA LEU A 54 -8.66 4.58 6.11
C LEU A 54 -8.26 4.71 7.57
N ASP A 55 -8.12 3.60 8.30
CA ASP A 55 -7.61 3.62 9.66
C ASP A 55 -6.12 4.02 9.65
N PRO A 56 -5.70 5.02 10.46
CA PRO A 56 -4.30 5.41 10.56
C PRO A 56 -3.35 4.25 10.88
N ALA A 57 -3.81 3.22 11.61
CA ALA A 57 -3.03 2.04 11.93
C ALA A 57 -2.65 1.21 10.68
N ALA A 58 -3.48 1.25 9.63
CA ALA A 58 -3.22 0.54 8.38
C ALA A 58 -1.94 1.05 7.70
N HIS A 59 -1.77 2.38 7.65
CA HIS A 59 -0.57 2.98 7.08
C HIS A 59 0.69 2.60 7.86
N ALA A 60 0.63 2.68 9.19
CA ALA A 60 1.77 2.35 10.05
C ALA A 60 2.20 0.88 9.90
N ALA A 61 1.25 -0.05 9.87
CA ALA A 61 1.52 -1.47 9.68
C ALA A 61 2.12 -1.77 8.30
N LEU A 62 1.58 -1.21 7.22
CA LEU A 62 2.15 -1.36 5.87
C LEU A 62 3.55 -0.75 5.76
N ALA A 63 3.77 0.43 6.33
CA ALA A 63 5.08 1.08 6.30
C ALA A 63 6.14 0.25 7.03
N ALA A 64 5.80 -0.32 8.19
CA ALA A 64 6.70 -1.20 8.93
C ALA A 64 6.98 -2.52 8.16
N ALA A 65 5.94 -3.14 7.60
CA ALA A 65 6.08 -4.36 6.81
C ALA A 65 6.98 -4.12 5.59
N PHE A 66 6.64 -3.15 4.74
CA PHE A 66 7.37 -2.92 3.50
C PHE A 66 8.83 -2.52 3.73
N ALA A 67 9.14 -1.76 4.79
CA ALA A 67 10.52 -1.38 5.12
C ALA A 67 11.43 -2.57 5.48
N ALA A 68 10.87 -3.74 5.82
CA ALA A 68 11.64 -4.91 6.25
C ALA A 68 12.35 -5.64 5.10
N HIS A 69 11.88 -5.48 3.85
CA HIS A 69 12.39 -6.21 2.69
C HIS A 69 12.61 -5.29 1.49
N SER A 70 13.37 -5.77 0.50
CA SER A 70 13.79 -5.02 -0.68
C SER A 70 12.70 -4.92 -1.75
N THR A 71 12.85 -4.00 -2.70
CA THR A 71 11.93 -3.85 -3.83
C THR A 71 11.75 -5.13 -4.64
N PRO A 72 12.80 -5.94 -4.96
CA PRO A 72 12.61 -7.19 -5.70
C PRO A 72 11.84 -8.25 -4.92
N HIS A 73 12.00 -8.28 -3.59
CA HIS A 73 11.22 -9.17 -2.73
C HIS A 73 9.73 -8.83 -2.81
N TRP A 74 9.38 -7.56 -2.65
CA TRP A 74 7.98 -7.12 -2.68
C TRP A 74 7.35 -7.23 -4.07
N GLN A 75 8.12 -7.01 -5.13
CA GLN A 75 7.65 -7.22 -6.50
C GLN A 75 7.31 -8.69 -6.76
N ALA A 76 8.17 -9.63 -6.33
CA ALA A 76 7.89 -11.05 -6.46
C ALA A 76 6.66 -11.47 -5.64
N TRP A 77 6.57 -11.02 -4.39
CA TRP A 77 5.41 -11.26 -3.52
C TRP A 77 4.11 -10.73 -4.13
N ALA A 78 4.14 -9.53 -4.74
CA ALA A 78 2.98 -8.94 -5.37
C ALA A 78 2.48 -9.76 -6.56
N GLN A 79 3.40 -10.28 -7.39
CA GLN A 79 3.03 -11.15 -8.50
C GLN A 79 2.51 -12.52 -8.03
N GLU A 80 3.09 -13.09 -6.98
CA GLU A 80 2.66 -14.38 -6.43
C GLU A 80 1.24 -14.31 -5.85
N HIS A 81 0.86 -13.20 -5.24
CA HIS A 81 -0.40 -13.03 -4.52
C HIS A 81 -1.43 -12.14 -5.23
N ASP A 82 -1.19 -11.78 -6.49
CA ASP A 82 -2.07 -10.92 -7.30
C ASP A 82 -2.39 -9.57 -6.62
N ILE A 83 -1.35 -8.93 -6.07
CA ILE A 83 -1.47 -7.65 -5.37
C ILE A 83 -1.03 -6.51 -6.30
N PRO A 84 -1.84 -5.44 -6.45
CA PRO A 84 -1.48 -4.27 -7.27
C PRO A 84 -0.41 -3.42 -6.55
N LEU A 85 0.83 -3.91 -6.55
CA LEU A 85 1.99 -3.27 -5.96
C LEU A 85 3.15 -3.27 -6.96
N GLU A 86 3.73 -2.09 -7.20
CA GLU A 86 4.78 -1.89 -8.20
C GLU A 86 5.99 -1.14 -7.64
N VAL A 87 7.17 -1.40 -8.22
CA VAL A 87 8.40 -0.69 -7.87
C VAL A 87 8.44 0.67 -8.56
N VAL A 88 8.83 1.71 -7.83
CA VAL A 88 8.99 3.06 -8.39
C VAL A 88 10.44 3.26 -8.84
N SER A 89 10.65 3.19 -10.16
CA SER A 89 11.93 3.49 -10.79
C SER A 89 12.10 5.00 -10.96
N CYS A 90 13.25 5.54 -10.56
CA CYS A 90 13.65 6.93 -10.84
C CYS A 90 14.60 6.98 -12.05
#